data_AF-A0A3D9GHV2-F1
#
_entry.id   AF-A0A3D9GHV2-F1
#
_cell.length_a   1.000
_cell.length_b   1.000
_cell.length_c   1.000
_cell.angle_alpha   90.00
_cell.angle_beta   90.00
_cell.angle_gamma   90.00
#
_symmetry.space_group_name_H-M   'P 1'
#
loop_
_entity.id
_entity.type
_entity.pdbx_description
1 polymer ?
#
loop_
_entity_poly.entity_id
_entity_poly.type
_entity_poly.pdbx_seq_one_letter_code
_entity_poly.pdbx_strand_id
1 'polypeptide(L)'
;MAIGQNQFGPALDEVLKRNGESRGAAGAAAHVDASLIGKIVKGTRKPSKEVMASTTKHYDDGQLYIAAAGEVTHGAFVPWLNNVDLHKSSVHLKTIEEIREALDSLMKAPITKTKDQLDEADLKQIKLTMMECVEAITALTHYVAVLCKEYCFSWMGAWKEHRAYLKSKKYVK
;
A
#
# COMPACT_ATOMS: atom_id res chain seq x y z
N MET A 1 -9.01 18.55 -7.76
CA MET A 1 -8.93 17.13 -8.18
C MET A 1 -8.69 16.31 -6.92
N ALA A 2 -9.54 15.33 -6.62
CA ALA A 2 -9.39 14.51 -5.42
C ALA A 2 -8.13 13.63 -5.57
N ILE A 3 -7.14 13.88 -4.72
CA ILE A 3 -5.92 13.06 -4.61
C ILE A 3 -6.37 11.64 -4.25
N GLY A 4 -6.14 10.66 -5.13
CA GLY A 4 -6.21 9.24 -4.79
C GLY A 4 -7.52 8.46 -5.05
N GLN A 5 -8.54 9.02 -5.71
CA GLN A 5 -9.73 8.21 -6.04
C GLN A 5 -9.52 7.45 -7.37
N ASN A 6 -9.63 6.12 -7.31
CA ASN A 6 -9.66 5.17 -8.44
C ASN A 6 -8.31 4.55 -8.88
N GLN A 7 -7.47 4.13 -7.94
CA GLN A 7 -6.25 3.34 -8.25
C GLN A 7 -6.55 1.85 -8.46
N PHE A 8 -7.65 1.35 -7.89
CA PHE A 8 -7.96 -0.09 -7.92
C PHE A 8 -8.19 -0.63 -9.34
N GLY A 9 -8.94 0.09 -10.17
CA GLY A 9 -9.22 -0.32 -11.56
C GLY A 9 -7.95 -0.49 -12.39
N PRO A 10 -7.07 0.52 -12.48
CA PRO A 10 -5.77 0.40 -13.13
C PRO A 10 -4.89 -0.71 -12.55
N ALA A 11 -4.82 -0.84 -11.22
CA ALA A 11 -4.06 -1.91 -10.56
C ALA A 11 -4.54 -3.30 -10.97
N LEU A 12 -5.86 -3.52 -11.03
CA LEU A 12 -6.44 -4.78 -11.48
C LEU A 12 -6.09 -5.07 -12.95
N ASP A 13 -6.15 -4.07 -13.83
CA ASP A 13 -5.80 -4.23 -15.24
C ASP A 13 -4.32 -4.61 -15.44
N GLU A 14 -3.42 -4.03 -14.66
CA GLU A 14 -1.99 -4.36 -14.68
C GLU A 14 -1.72 -5.79 -14.19
N VAL A 15 -2.40 -6.23 -13.13
CA VAL A 15 -2.31 -7.62 -12.64
C VAL A 15 -2.78 -8.60 -13.72
N LEU A 16 -3.93 -8.32 -14.35
CA LEU A 16 -4.46 -9.17 -15.42
C LEU A 16 -3.51 -9.27 -16.61
N LYS A 17 -2.99 -8.13 -17.09
CA LYS A 17 -2.02 -8.08 -18.18
C LYS A 17 -0.75 -8.87 -17.84
N ARG A 18 -0.25 -8.72 -16.62
CA ARG A 18 0.94 -9.41 -16.14
C ARG A 18 0.74 -10.93 -16.08
N ASN A 19 -0.44 -11.38 -15.68
CA ASN A 19 -0.77 -12.80 -15.59
C ASN A 19 -1.24 -13.41 -16.92
N GLY A 20 -1.43 -12.59 -17.96
CA GLY A 20 -2.03 -13.04 -19.23
C GLY A 20 -3.52 -13.39 -19.12
N GLU A 21 -4.21 -12.82 -18.12
CA GLU A 21 -5.59 -13.16 -17.80
C GLU A 21 -6.60 -12.19 -18.42
N SER A 22 -7.81 -12.69 -18.68
CA SER A 22 -8.90 -11.88 -19.23
C SER A 22 -9.74 -11.23 -18.13
N ARG A 23 -10.51 -10.19 -18.51
CA ARG A 23 -11.55 -9.63 -17.62
C ARG A 23 -12.61 -10.65 -17.21
N GLY A 24 -12.81 -11.70 -18.00
CA GLY A 24 -13.70 -12.81 -17.66
C GLY A 24 -13.18 -13.62 -16.46
N ALA A 25 -11.86 -13.83 -16.36
CA ALA A 25 -11.24 -14.50 -15.21
C ALA A 25 -11.43 -13.66 -13.94
N ALA A 26 -11.17 -12.35 -14.00
CA ALA A 26 -11.47 -11.43 -12.92
C ALA A 26 -12.95 -11.39 -12.52
N GLY A 27 -13.85 -11.42 -13.51
CA GLY A 27 -15.29 -11.49 -13.27
C GLY A 27 -15.69 -12.76 -12.54
N ALA A 28 -15.16 -13.92 -12.96
CA ALA A 28 -15.38 -15.19 -12.28
C ALA A 28 -14.85 -15.17 -10.84
N ALA A 29 -13.64 -14.65 -10.61
CA ALA A 29 -13.06 -14.50 -9.27
C ALA A 29 -13.88 -13.57 -8.37
N ALA A 30 -14.57 -12.59 -8.94
CA ALA A 30 -15.39 -11.62 -8.21
C ALA A 30 -16.90 -11.91 -8.22
N HIS A 31 -17.32 -13.00 -8.86
CA HIS A 31 -18.74 -13.32 -9.07
C HIS A 31 -19.54 -12.19 -9.73
N VAL A 32 -18.92 -11.51 -10.70
CA VAL A 32 -19.53 -10.44 -11.51
C VAL A 32 -19.23 -10.62 -12.99
N ASP A 33 -19.96 -9.92 -13.85
CA ASP A 33 -19.73 -9.98 -15.28
C ASP A 33 -18.45 -9.23 -15.71
N ALA A 34 -17.86 -9.68 -16.82
CA ALA A 34 -16.65 -9.06 -17.38
C ALA A 34 -16.86 -7.59 -17.80
N SER A 35 -18.09 -7.17 -18.09
CA SER A 35 -18.41 -5.79 -18.44
C SER A 35 -18.31 -4.88 -17.22
N LEU A 36 -18.75 -5.33 -16.04
CA LEU A 36 -18.54 -4.62 -14.78
C LEU A 36 -17.05 -4.44 -14.47
N ILE A 37 -16.24 -5.50 -14.61
CA ILE A 37 -14.78 -5.39 -14.47
C ILE A 37 -14.22 -4.36 -15.45
N GLY A 38 -14.67 -4.38 -16.71
CA GLY A 38 -14.26 -3.41 -17.72
C GLY A 38 -14.60 -1.95 -17.34
N LYS A 39 -15.75 -1.71 -16.70
CA LYS A 39 -16.13 -0.38 -16.20
C LYS A 39 -15.26 0.05 -15.01
N ILE A 40 -14.93 -0.88 -14.12
CA ILE A 40 -14.02 -0.63 -12.98
C ILE A 40 -12.62 -0.26 -13.46
N VAL A 41 -12.05 -1.06 -14.37
CA VAL A 41 -10.73 -0.81 -14.97
C VAL A 41 -10.66 0.57 -15.63
N LYS A 42 -11.71 0.96 -16.36
CA LYS A 42 -11.80 2.28 -17.01
C LYS A 42 -12.11 3.44 -16.04
N GLY A 43 -12.39 3.14 -14.77
CA GLY A 43 -12.78 4.14 -13.77
C GLY A 43 -14.18 4.74 -13.96
N THR A 44 -15.00 4.17 -14.84
CA THR A 44 -16.39 4.62 -15.02
C THR A 44 -17.34 4.05 -13.96
N ARG A 45 -16.86 3.10 -13.14
CA ARG A 45 -17.58 2.54 -12.00
C ARG A 45 -16.62 2.30 -10.85
N LYS A 46 -17.00 2.71 -9.63
CA LYS A 46 -16.24 2.36 -8.42
C LYS A 46 -16.40 0.88 -8.09
N PRO A 47 -15.34 0.17 -7.67
CA PRO A 47 -15.45 -1.22 -7.25
C PRO A 47 -16.26 -1.33 -5.96
N SER A 48 -17.04 -2.41 -5.81
CA SER A 48 -17.69 -2.70 -4.51
C SER A 48 -16.68 -3.31 -3.55
N LYS A 49 -17.01 -3.35 -2.24
CA LYS A 49 -16.15 -3.97 -1.23
C LYS A 49 -15.95 -5.46 -1.50
N GLU A 50 -16.99 -6.13 -1.98
CA GLU A 50 -16.98 -7.56 -2.31
C GLU A 50 -16.04 -7.82 -3.48
N VAL A 51 -16.13 -7.04 -4.56
CA VAL A 51 -15.23 -7.15 -5.72
C VAL A 51 -13.78 -6.94 -5.29
N MET A 52 -13.50 -5.90 -4.49
CA MET A 52 -12.14 -5.67 -3.99
C MET A 52 -11.64 -6.83 -3.14
N ALA A 53 -12.45 -7.32 -2.20
CA ALA A 53 -12.07 -8.41 -1.31
C ALA A 53 -11.83 -9.73 -2.05
N SER A 54 -12.68 -10.06 -3.02
CA SER A 54 -12.57 -11.32 -3.76
C SER A 54 -11.38 -11.33 -4.71
N THR A 55 -11.13 -10.24 -5.46
CA THR A 55 -10.01 -10.20 -6.40
C THR A 55 -8.68 -10.07 -5.67
N THR A 56 -8.57 -9.26 -4.62
CA THR A 56 -7.33 -9.16 -3.82
C THR A 56 -6.96 -10.51 -3.22
N LYS A 57 -7.94 -11.27 -2.70
CA LYS A 57 -7.72 -12.62 -2.20
C LYS A 57 -7.33 -13.60 -3.31
N HIS A 58 -7.93 -13.51 -4.48
CA HIS A 58 -7.67 -14.41 -5.59
C HIS A 58 -6.28 -14.23 -6.19
N TYR A 59 -5.89 -12.99 -6.48
CA TYR A 59 -4.60 -12.68 -7.11
C TYR A 59 -3.45 -12.59 -6.12
N ASP A 60 -3.76 -12.33 -4.84
CA ASP A 60 -2.79 -12.20 -3.75
C ASP A 60 -1.62 -11.24 -4.03
N ASP A 61 -1.94 -10.13 -4.69
CA ASP A 61 -0.94 -9.21 -5.22
C ASP A 61 -0.85 -7.91 -4.41
N GLY A 62 0.37 -7.54 -3.99
CA GLY A 62 0.60 -6.36 -3.15
C GLY A 62 0.09 -5.06 -3.77
N GLN A 63 0.25 -4.88 -5.09
CA GLN A 63 -0.27 -3.70 -5.80
C GLN A 63 -1.79 -3.60 -5.66
N LEU A 64 -2.49 -4.72 -5.80
CA LEU A 64 -3.95 -4.76 -5.73
C LEU A 64 -4.45 -4.54 -4.31
N TYR A 65 -3.77 -5.08 -3.29
CA TYR A 65 -4.09 -4.82 -1.89
C TYR A 65 -3.88 -3.35 -1.51
N ILE A 66 -2.76 -2.75 -1.92
CA ILE A 66 -2.46 -1.33 -1.66
C ILE A 66 -3.54 -0.45 -2.29
N ALA A 67 -3.90 -0.70 -3.55
CA ALA A 67 -4.95 0.06 -4.23
C ALA A 67 -6.33 -0.12 -3.58
N ALA A 68 -6.70 -1.34 -3.18
CA ALA A 68 -7.95 -1.59 -2.47
C ALA A 68 -8.01 -0.89 -1.11
N ALA A 69 -6.89 -0.87 -0.37
CA ALA A 69 -6.79 -0.14 0.89
C ALA A 69 -7.02 1.35 0.66
N GLY A 70 -6.38 1.95 -0.36
CA GLY A 70 -6.58 3.36 -0.72
C GLY A 70 -8.03 3.74 -1.03
N GLU A 71 -8.78 2.87 -1.73
CA GLU A 71 -10.22 3.10 -2.00
C GLU A 71 -11.05 3.13 -0.71
N VAL A 72 -10.79 2.19 0.20
CA VAL A 72 -11.55 2.04 1.45
C VAL A 72 -11.20 3.13 2.46
N THR A 73 -9.93 3.55 2.52
CA THR A 73 -9.45 4.58 3.45
C THR A 73 -9.57 6.00 2.90
N HIS A 74 -10.10 6.18 1.68
CA HIS A 74 -10.20 7.46 1.01
C HIS A 74 -8.85 8.18 0.85
N GLY A 75 -7.79 7.41 0.58
CA GLY A 75 -6.43 7.92 0.43
C GLY A 75 -5.65 8.10 1.74
N ALA A 76 -6.24 7.79 2.90
CA ALA A 76 -5.52 7.76 4.18
C ALA A 76 -4.71 6.44 4.36
N PHE A 77 -3.97 6.06 3.32
CA PHE A 77 -3.08 4.90 3.31
C PHE A 77 -2.00 5.08 2.22
N VAL A 78 -0.99 4.22 2.22
CA VAL A 78 0.04 4.19 1.17
C VAL A 78 -0.64 4.05 -0.20
N PRO A 79 -0.43 4.99 -1.15
CA PRO A 79 -0.91 4.83 -2.52
C PRO A 79 0.02 3.91 -3.31
N TRP A 80 -0.49 3.25 -4.35
CA TRP A 80 0.40 2.54 -5.28
C TRP A 80 1.15 3.56 -6.14
N LEU A 81 2.48 3.52 -6.13
CA LEU A 81 3.32 4.38 -6.96
C LEU A 81 3.46 3.76 -8.35
N ASN A 82 2.88 4.41 -9.36
CA ASN A 82 2.85 3.91 -10.74
C ASN A 82 3.63 4.79 -11.74
N ASN A 83 4.34 5.81 -11.24
CA ASN A 83 5.17 6.71 -12.06
C ASN A 83 6.62 6.76 -11.52
N VAL A 84 7.11 5.62 -11.06
CA VAL A 84 8.45 5.44 -10.49
C VAL A 84 9.06 4.13 -11.00
N ASP A 85 10.38 3.99 -10.88
CA ASP A 85 11.03 2.72 -11.17
C ASP A 85 10.79 1.72 -10.02
N LEU A 86 10.02 0.68 -10.32
CA LEU A 86 9.69 -0.41 -9.40
C LEU A 86 10.60 -1.64 -9.55
N HIS A 87 11.73 -1.52 -10.25
CA HIS A 87 12.75 -2.57 -10.25
C HIS A 87 13.26 -2.82 -8.83
N LYS A 88 13.42 -4.10 -8.45
CA LYS A 88 13.76 -4.52 -7.07
C LYS A 88 14.97 -3.80 -6.48
N SER A 89 16.02 -3.56 -7.29
CA SER A 89 17.23 -2.87 -6.83
C SER A 89 16.98 -1.39 -6.55
N SER A 90 16.20 -0.72 -7.39
CA SER A 90 15.86 0.70 -7.25
C SER A 90 15.00 0.91 -6.01
N VAL A 91 13.99 0.07 -5.83
CA VAL A 91 13.13 0.09 -4.62
C VAL A 91 13.93 -0.25 -3.37
N HIS A 92 14.87 -1.20 -3.44
CA HIS A 92 15.74 -1.54 -2.31
C HIS A 92 16.60 -0.34 -1.87
N LEU A 93 17.26 0.33 -2.81
CA LEU A 93 18.10 1.50 -2.51
C LEU A 93 17.26 2.66 -1.95
N LYS A 94 16.13 2.98 -2.58
CA LYS A 94 15.24 4.04 -2.09
C LYS A 94 14.68 3.71 -0.70
N THR A 95 14.36 2.45 -0.43
CA THR A 95 13.92 2.04 0.93
C THR A 95 15.00 2.28 1.98
N ILE A 96 16.28 2.04 1.67
CA ILE A 96 17.39 2.32 2.60
C ILE A 96 17.54 3.82 2.85
N GLU A 97 17.41 4.64 1.81
CA GLU A 97 17.45 6.10 1.90
C GLU A 97 16.35 6.63 2.83
N GLU A 98 15.10 6.23 2.59
CA GLU A 98 13.93 6.67 3.35
C GLU A 98 13.96 6.23 4.82
N ILE A 99 14.49 5.02 5.09
CA ILE A 99 14.70 4.57 6.48
C ILE A 99 15.74 5.45 7.19
N ARG A 100 16.79 5.88 6.50
CA ARG A 100 17.82 6.75 7.09
C ARG A 100 17.27 8.14 7.36
N GLU A 101 16.50 8.71 6.43
CA GLU A 101 15.87 10.02 6.60
C GLU A 101 14.86 10.02 7.76
N ALA A 102 14.03 8.97 7.85
CA ALA A 102 13.13 8.79 8.98
C ALA A 102 13.89 8.64 10.32
N LEU A 103 14.96 7.85 10.36
CA LEU A 103 15.79 7.70 11.56
C LEU A 103 16.42 9.04 11.98
N ASP A 104 17.01 9.77 11.04
CA ASP A 104 17.62 11.06 11.27
C ASP A 104 16.62 12.10 11.78
N SER A 105 15.38 12.05 11.29
CA SER A 105 14.31 12.93 11.74
C SER A 105 13.80 12.54 13.13
N LEU A 106 13.63 11.24 13.41
CA LEU A 106 13.26 10.73 14.73
C LEU A 106 14.25 11.15 15.82
N MET A 107 15.55 11.15 15.53
CA MET A 107 16.58 11.60 16.47
C MET A 107 16.52 13.10 16.78
N LYS A 108 15.91 13.91 15.90
CA LYS A 108 15.75 15.36 16.06
C LYS A 108 14.42 15.76 16.69
N ALA A 109 13.47 14.81 16.80
CA ALA A 109 12.13 15.11 17.26
C ALA A 109 12.10 15.43 18.78
N PRO A 110 11.49 16.55 19.20
CA PRO A 110 11.46 16.94 20.62
C PRO A 110 10.40 16.16 21.43
N ILE A 111 10.39 14.83 21.33
CA ILE A 111 9.36 13.94 21.90
C ILE A 111 9.37 13.92 23.44
N THR A 112 10.47 14.36 24.06
CA THR A 112 10.58 14.46 25.53
C THR A 112 9.90 15.70 26.11
N LYS A 113 9.56 16.70 25.30
CA LYS A 113 8.84 17.90 25.75
C LYS A 113 7.37 17.60 25.99
N THR A 114 6.82 18.15 27.07
CA THR A 114 5.37 18.13 27.30
C THR A 114 4.67 19.14 26.38
N LYS A 115 3.35 19.02 26.20
CA LYS A 115 2.59 19.85 25.25
C LYS A 115 2.72 21.35 25.53
N ASP A 116 2.81 21.74 26.80
CA ASP A 116 2.99 23.12 27.27
C ASP A 116 4.41 23.67 27.04
N GLN A 117 5.39 22.80 26.77
CA GLN A 117 6.78 23.17 26.49
C GLN A 117 7.08 23.29 24.99
N LEU A 118 6.14 22.90 24.12
CA LEU A 118 6.32 22.91 22.67
C LEU A 118 6.12 24.32 22.11
N ASP A 119 7.10 24.80 21.36
CA ASP A 119 6.96 25.99 20.53
C ASP A 119 6.56 25.64 19.08
N GLU A 120 6.38 26.66 18.23
CA GLU A 120 6.04 26.46 16.82
C GLU A 120 7.12 25.71 16.04
N ALA A 121 8.40 25.89 16.39
CA ALA A 121 9.50 25.20 15.73
C ALA A 121 9.51 23.72 16.10
N ASP A 122 9.23 23.39 17.35
CA ASP A 122 9.06 22.02 17.82
C ASP A 122 7.91 21.32 17.09
N LEU A 123 6.74 21.97 16.98
CA LEU A 123 5.59 21.43 16.27
C LEU A 123 5.90 21.20 14.79
N LYS A 124 6.67 22.11 14.16
CA LYS A 124 7.15 21.93 12.79
C LYS A 124 8.09 20.73 12.66
N GLN A 125 9.01 20.54 13.61
CA GLN A 125 9.93 19.41 13.62
C GLN A 125 9.21 18.08 13.85
N ILE A 126 8.20 18.05 14.73
CA ILE A 126 7.34 16.87 14.93
C ILE A 126 6.60 16.54 13.63
N LYS A 127 6.02 17.55 12.97
CA LYS A 127 5.34 17.35 11.68
C LYS A 127 6.29 16.81 10.61
N LEU A 128 7.50 17.36 10.51
CA LEU A 128 8.51 16.84 9.58
C LEU A 128 8.79 15.37 9.88
N THR A 129 9.06 15.04 11.15
CA THR A 129 9.31 13.66 11.59
C THR A 129 8.16 12.72 11.23
N MET A 130 6.91 13.16 11.41
CA MET A 130 5.73 12.39 11.01
C MET A 130 5.71 12.14 9.50
N MET A 131 6.06 13.13 8.67
CA MET A 131 6.08 12.97 7.22
C MET A 131 7.18 12.00 6.78
N GLU A 132 8.40 12.13 7.31
CA GLU A 132 9.52 11.22 7.04
C GLU A 132 9.16 9.75 7.40
N CYS A 133 8.43 9.56 8.51
CA CYS A 133 7.92 8.23 8.87
C CYS A 133 6.90 7.70 7.84
N VAL A 134 6.02 8.55 7.30
CA VAL A 134 5.05 8.17 6.27
C VAL A 134 5.73 7.84 4.94
N GLU A 135 6.80 8.55 4.59
CA GLU A 135 7.60 8.28 3.39
C GLU A 135 8.35 6.94 3.54
N ALA A 136 8.96 6.67 4.69
CA ALA A 136 9.55 5.37 5.00
C ALA A 136 8.52 4.21 5.00
N ILE A 137 7.32 4.41 5.55
CA ILE A 137 6.22 3.43 5.47
C ILE A 137 5.85 3.17 4.01
N THR A 138 5.79 4.21 3.18
CA THR A 138 5.49 4.10 1.75
C THR A 138 6.55 3.26 1.04
N ALA A 139 7.84 3.56 1.26
CA ALA A 139 8.94 2.82 0.65
C ALA A 139 8.99 1.36 1.09
N LEU A 140 8.89 1.08 2.41
CA LEU A 140 8.86 -0.27 2.96
C LEU A 140 7.68 -1.10 2.44
N THR A 141 6.51 -0.49 2.30
CA THR A 141 5.32 -1.16 1.77
C THR A 141 5.53 -1.59 0.31
N HIS A 142 6.11 -0.71 -0.53
CA HIS A 142 6.46 -1.05 -1.91
C HIS A 142 7.58 -2.08 -1.99
N TYR A 143 8.57 -2.00 -1.10
CA TYR A 143 9.65 -2.97 -1.02
C TYR A 143 9.11 -4.39 -0.79
N VAL A 144 8.25 -4.57 0.21
CA VAL A 144 7.60 -5.87 0.46
C VAL A 144 6.78 -6.30 -0.76
N ALA A 145 6.02 -5.40 -1.38
CA ALA A 145 5.16 -5.75 -2.52
C ALA A 145 5.97 -6.24 -3.72
N VAL A 146 7.08 -5.55 -4.01
CA VAL A 146 8.00 -5.90 -5.09
C VAL A 146 8.73 -7.21 -4.79
N LEU A 147 9.18 -7.45 -3.55
CA LEU A 147 9.79 -8.74 -3.19
C LEU A 147 8.80 -9.91 -3.26
N CYS A 148 7.56 -9.72 -2.80
CA CYS A 148 6.51 -10.72 -2.93
C CYS A 148 6.32 -11.14 -4.39
N LYS A 149 6.24 -10.15 -5.29
CA LYS A 149 6.12 -10.38 -6.72
C LYS A 149 7.36 -11.04 -7.33
N GLU A 150 8.54 -10.53 -7.02
CA GLU A 150 9.81 -10.99 -7.60
C GLU A 150 10.14 -12.44 -7.22
N TYR A 151 9.83 -12.82 -5.98
CA TYR A 151 10.21 -14.12 -5.42
C TYR A 151 9.00 -15.06 -5.22
N CYS A 152 7.86 -14.73 -5.83
CA CYS A 152 6.62 -15.51 -5.76
C CYS A 152 6.15 -15.79 -4.32
N PHE A 153 6.37 -14.86 -3.39
CA PHE A 153 5.81 -14.95 -2.04
C PHE A 153 4.41 -14.36 -1.97
N SER A 154 3.56 -15.01 -1.18
CA SER A 154 2.22 -14.56 -0.87
C SER A 154 2.25 -13.26 -0.07
N TRP A 155 1.62 -12.19 -0.59
CA TRP A 155 1.46 -10.94 0.16
C TRP A 155 0.64 -11.17 1.43
N MET A 156 -0.55 -11.77 1.30
CA MET A 156 -1.40 -12.11 2.43
C MET A 156 -0.70 -13.05 3.41
N GLY A 157 0.14 -13.96 2.91
CA GLY A 157 0.97 -14.86 3.70
C GLY A 157 1.94 -14.12 4.61
N ALA A 158 2.71 -13.17 4.06
CA ALA A 158 3.62 -12.33 4.84
C ALA A 158 2.90 -11.59 5.97
N TRP A 159 1.73 -11.01 5.70
CA TRP A 159 0.93 -10.32 6.71
C TRP A 159 0.32 -11.27 7.75
N LYS A 160 -0.09 -12.48 7.35
CA LYS A 160 -0.58 -13.52 8.28
C LYS A 160 0.52 -13.98 9.23
N GLU A 161 1.72 -14.22 8.71
CA GLU A 161 2.88 -14.59 9.52
C GLU A 161 3.24 -13.49 10.51
N HIS A 162 3.31 -12.24 10.04
CA HIS A 162 3.55 -11.10 10.93
C HIS A 162 2.45 -10.96 12.00
N ARG A 163 1.18 -11.12 11.64
CA ARG A 163 0.07 -11.07 12.61
C ARG A 163 0.13 -12.21 13.63
N ALA A 164 0.50 -13.42 13.21
CA ALA A 164 0.71 -14.53 14.12
C ALA A 164 1.87 -14.25 15.09
N TYR A 165 2.97 -13.66 14.60
CA TYR A 165 4.07 -13.19 15.43
C TYR A 165 3.59 -12.16 16.47
N LEU A 166 2.85 -11.13 16.06
CA LEU A 166 2.29 -10.12 16.97
C LEU A 166 1.35 -10.72 18.03
N LYS A 167 0.54 -11.73 17.66
CA LYS A 167 -0.29 -12.49 18.61
C LYS A 167 0.56 -13.26 19.62
N SER A 168 1.65 -13.89 19.18
CA SER A 168 2.56 -14.60 20.09
C SER A 168 3.23 -13.67 21.11
N LYS A 169 3.46 -12.40 20.72
CA LYS A 169 3.96 -11.34 21.61
C LYS A 169 2.87 -10.66 22.45
N LYS A 170 1.60 -11.08 22.30
CA LYS A 170 0.43 -10.48 22.96
C LYS A 170 0.20 -9.00 22.62
N TYR A 171 0.73 -8.53 21.49
CA TYR A 171 0.49 -7.17 21.00
C TYR A 171 -0.88 -7.04 20.31
N VAL A 172 -1.44 -8.17 19.86
CA VAL A 172 -2.78 -8.27 19.25
C VAL A 172 -3.47 -9.52 19.79
N LYS A 173 -4.81 -9.49 19.92
CA LYS A 173 -5.63 -10.63 20.34
C LYS A 173 -6.07 -11.49 19.15
#